data_AF-A0A383DQ94-F1
#
_entry.id   AF-A0A383DQ94-F1
#
_cell.length_a   1.000
_cell.length_b   1.000
_cell.length_c   1.000
_cell.angle_alpha   90.00
_cell.angle_beta   90.00
_cell.angle_gamma   90.00
#
_symmetry.space_group_name_H-M   'P 1'
#
loop_
_entity.id
_entity.type
_entity.pdbx_description
1 polymer ?
#
loop_
_entity_poly.entity_id
_entity_poly.type
_entity_poly.pdbx_seq_one_letter_code
_entity_poly.pdbx_strand_id
1 'polypeptide(L)'
;MTILINDILNLKKLENTKIRFVVPYVTPNLTVDPKDLFKNDRKELLNWLFWNYGKKKEFKVGQTAIGFVKIEKDKWLLFDISKINNDLNIFNGVGYEYEQIKEFEKYFGRVVIEYKNKDQNMNRWANTVIRDCKVLQILDDIFDDDIFPGYEKVNKSWK
;
A
#
# COMPACT_ATOMS: atom_id res chain seq x y z
N MET A 1 -19.48 7.00 11.62
CA MET A 1 -19.46 7.02 10.14
C MET A 1 -18.17 6.33 9.69
N THR A 2 -18.25 5.34 8.80
CA THR A 2 -17.06 4.64 8.29
C THR A 2 -16.68 5.28 6.96
N ILE A 3 -15.43 5.72 6.82
CA ILE A 3 -14.88 6.24 5.57
C ILE A 3 -14.12 5.11 4.89
N LEU A 4 -14.43 4.82 3.64
CA LEU A 4 -13.70 3.84 2.82
C LEU A 4 -12.62 4.54 2.00
N ILE A 5 -11.60 3.78 1.62
CA ILE A 5 -10.50 4.34 0.82
C ILE A 5 -11.01 4.95 -0.51
N ASN A 6 -12.04 4.37 -1.13
CA ASN A 6 -12.55 4.92 -2.39
C ASN A 6 -13.40 6.18 -2.22
N ASP A 7 -13.82 6.52 -0.98
CA ASP A 7 -14.50 7.78 -0.71
C ASP A 7 -13.52 8.96 -0.82
N ILE A 8 -12.23 8.73 -0.54
CA ILE A 8 -11.17 9.73 -0.68
C ILE A 8 -10.46 9.68 -2.03
N LEU A 9 -10.29 8.49 -2.63
CA LEU A 9 -9.58 8.33 -3.91
C LEU A 9 -10.50 8.51 -5.13
N ASN A 10 -11.81 8.31 -4.97
CA ASN A 10 -12.83 8.46 -6.02
C ASN A 10 -12.49 7.74 -7.35
N LEU A 11 -11.88 6.54 -7.26
CA LEU A 11 -11.45 5.79 -8.43
C LEU A 11 -12.67 5.26 -9.20
N LYS A 12 -12.67 5.44 -10.52
CA LYS A 12 -13.79 5.04 -11.39
C LYS A 12 -13.66 3.64 -11.98
N LYS A 13 -12.43 3.22 -12.34
CA LYS A 13 -12.16 1.97 -13.07
C LYS A 13 -11.57 0.88 -12.17
N LEU A 14 -12.34 0.45 -11.17
CA LEU A 14 -11.87 -0.51 -10.16
C LEU A 14 -11.49 -1.89 -10.74
N GLU A 15 -12.12 -2.27 -11.84
CA GLU A 15 -11.83 -3.47 -12.63
C GLU A 15 -10.49 -3.40 -13.39
N ASN A 16 -9.96 -2.19 -13.59
CA ASN A 16 -8.65 -1.95 -14.20
C ASN A 16 -7.59 -1.52 -13.16
N THR A 17 -7.93 -1.62 -11.88
CA THR A 17 -7.05 -1.26 -10.77
C THR A 17 -6.68 -2.50 -9.96
N LYS A 18 -5.42 -2.60 -9.59
CA LYS A 18 -4.92 -3.61 -8.66
C LYS A 18 -4.31 -2.95 -7.43
N ILE A 19 -4.54 -3.58 -6.29
CA ILE A 19 -4.00 -3.19 -4.99
C ILE A 19 -3.00 -4.27 -4.57
N ARG A 20 -1.76 -3.88 -4.34
CA ARG A 20 -0.73 -4.75 -3.77
C ARG A 20 -0.49 -4.38 -2.31
N PHE A 21 -0.62 -5.39 -1.46
CA PHE A 21 -0.35 -5.33 -0.04
C PHE A 21 1.05 -5.85 0.23
N VAL A 22 2.02 -4.95 0.37
CA VAL A 22 3.42 -5.29 0.61
C VAL A 22 3.59 -5.70 2.08
N VAL A 23 4.08 -6.92 2.28
CA VAL A 23 4.27 -7.57 3.59
C VAL A 23 5.75 -7.88 3.83
N PRO A 24 6.18 -8.11 5.09
CA PRO A 24 7.55 -8.51 5.39
C PRO A 24 8.02 -9.71 4.58
N TYR A 25 9.22 -9.61 4.05
CA TYR A 25 9.94 -10.75 3.47
C TYR A 25 10.70 -11.45 4.59
N VAL A 26 10.36 -12.71 4.85
CA VAL A 26 10.93 -13.48 5.96
C VAL A 26 11.55 -14.77 5.42
N THR A 27 12.81 -14.97 5.74
CA THR A 27 13.57 -16.21 5.55
C THR A 27 14.25 -16.59 6.87
N PRO A 28 14.79 -17.81 7.01
CA PRO A 28 15.46 -18.22 8.25
C PRO A 28 16.61 -17.29 8.71
N ASN A 29 17.24 -16.57 7.77
CA ASN A 29 18.43 -15.76 8.05
C ASN A 29 18.23 -14.26 7.83
N LEU A 30 17.08 -13.84 7.29
CA LEU A 30 16.82 -12.45 6.91
C LEU A 30 15.33 -12.14 7.03
N THR A 31 15.03 -11.06 7.73
CA THR A 31 13.72 -10.40 7.72
C THR A 31 13.91 -8.98 7.19
N VAL A 32 13.16 -8.62 6.15
CA VAL A 32 13.10 -7.26 5.63
C VAL A 32 11.67 -6.75 5.81
N ASP A 33 11.50 -5.75 6.67
CA ASP A 33 10.21 -5.09 6.88
C ASP A 33 10.02 -3.98 5.82
N PRO A 34 8.94 -4.00 5.04
CA PRO A 34 8.68 -2.97 4.06
C PRO A 34 8.44 -1.58 4.70
N LYS A 35 8.15 -1.48 6.01
CA LYS A 35 8.18 -0.19 6.72
C LYS A 35 9.58 0.41 6.74
N ASP A 36 10.61 -0.39 6.98
CA ASP A 36 11.99 0.07 6.98
C ASP A 36 12.39 0.57 5.58
N LEU A 37 11.91 -0.11 4.53
CA LEU A 37 12.06 0.36 3.15
C LEU A 37 11.28 1.65 2.91
N PHE A 38 10.06 1.79 3.44
CA PHE A 38 9.31 3.04 3.33
C PHE A 38 10.10 4.22 3.93
N LYS A 39 10.82 4.03 5.03
CA LYS A 39 11.61 5.08 5.66
C LYS A 39 12.93 5.35 4.96
N ASN A 40 13.65 4.29 4.62
CA ASN A 40 15.06 4.38 4.27
C ASN A 40 15.33 4.16 2.76
N ASP A 41 14.45 3.47 2.05
CA ASP A 41 14.63 3.14 0.62
C ASP A 41 13.28 3.01 -0.13
N ARG A 42 12.69 4.17 -0.45
CA ARG A 42 11.43 4.26 -1.22
C ARG A 42 11.53 3.58 -2.58
N LYS A 43 12.73 3.57 -3.18
CA LYS A 43 12.93 2.96 -4.50
C LYS A 43 12.82 1.44 -4.41
N GLU A 44 13.43 0.83 -3.40
CA GLU A 44 13.31 -0.60 -3.18
C GLU A 44 11.88 -1.02 -2.81
N LEU A 45 11.17 -0.21 -2.01
CA LEU A 45 9.74 -0.45 -1.76
C LEU A 45 8.90 -0.42 -3.05
N LEU A 46 9.17 0.52 -3.97
CA LEU A 46 8.54 0.54 -5.28
C LEU A 46 8.95 -0.68 -6.13
N ASN A 47 10.19 -1.15 -6.05
CA ASN A 47 10.59 -2.39 -6.73
C ASN A 47 9.72 -3.56 -6.27
N TRP A 48 9.42 -3.67 -4.97
CA TRP A 48 8.52 -4.69 -4.43
C TRP A 48 7.08 -4.53 -4.92
N LEU A 49 6.62 -3.29 -5.13
CA LEU A 49 5.32 -3.03 -5.73
C LEU A 49 5.21 -3.57 -7.16
N PHE A 50 6.27 -3.41 -7.97
CA PHE A 50 6.27 -3.73 -9.39
C PHE A 50 7.00 -5.04 -9.74
N TRP A 51 7.36 -5.84 -8.75
CA TRP A 51 7.99 -7.13 -8.94
C TRP A 51 7.03 -8.17 -9.56
N ASN A 52 7.52 -8.93 -10.54
CA ASN A 52 6.88 -10.10 -11.11
C ASN A 52 7.44 -11.38 -10.49
N TYR A 53 6.57 -12.28 -10.02
CA TYR A 53 6.98 -13.56 -9.45
C TYR A 53 6.84 -14.71 -10.45
N GLY A 54 7.88 -15.53 -10.57
CA GLY A 54 7.92 -16.66 -11.48
C GLY A 54 7.64 -16.25 -12.91
N LYS A 55 6.76 -16.98 -13.60
CA LYS A 55 6.37 -16.72 -14.99
C LYS A 55 5.14 -15.81 -15.12
N LYS A 56 4.69 -15.19 -14.03
CA LYS A 56 3.44 -14.43 -13.99
C LYS A 56 3.71 -12.93 -14.02
N LYS A 57 3.00 -12.25 -14.93
CA LYS A 57 2.89 -10.80 -14.96
C LYS A 57 1.82 -10.35 -13.99
N GLU A 58 2.20 -9.50 -13.06
CA GLU A 58 1.34 -9.06 -11.97
C GLU A 58 0.42 -7.89 -12.37
N PHE A 59 0.84 -7.08 -13.33
CA PHE A 59 0.08 -5.98 -13.92
C PHE A 59 0.11 -6.04 -15.46
N LYS A 60 -0.72 -5.20 -16.09
CA LYS A 60 -0.77 -4.97 -17.54
C LYS A 60 -0.64 -3.47 -17.83
N VAL A 61 -0.16 -3.13 -19.02
CA VAL A 61 -0.14 -1.75 -19.51
C VAL A 61 -1.53 -1.13 -19.44
N GLY A 62 -1.60 0.12 -18.96
CA GLY A 62 -2.84 0.86 -18.76
C GLY A 62 -3.55 0.60 -17.43
N GLN A 63 -3.10 -0.38 -16.63
CA GLN A 63 -3.66 -0.60 -15.29
C GLN A 63 -3.17 0.45 -14.29
N THR A 64 -3.99 0.68 -13.27
CA THR A 64 -3.57 1.43 -12.08
C THR A 64 -3.12 0.46 -11.00
N ALA A 65 -1.93 0.66 -10.46
CA ALA A 65 -1.40 -0.05 -9.31
C ALA A 65 -1.51 0.84 -8.07
N ILE A 66 -1.94 0.26 -6.95
CA ILE A 66 -2.00 0.91 -5.65
C ILE A 66 -1.13 0.10 -4.69
N GLY A 67 -0.17 0.76 -4.05
CA GLY A 67 0.74 0.17 -3.07
C GLY A 67 0.34 0.49 -1.64
N PHE A 68 0.10 -0.55 -0.85
CA PHE A 68 -0.04 -0.45 0.60
C PHE A 68 1.10 -1.20 1.29
N VAL A 69 1.73 -0.59 2.30
CA VAL A 69 2.74 -1.24 3.13
C VAL A 69 2.15 -1.63 4.47
N LYS A 70 2.46 -2.83 4.95
CA LYS A 70 2.01 -3.34 6.25
C LYS A 70 2.62 -2.51 7.38
N ILE A 71 1.78 -1.92 8.24
CA ILE A 71 2.28 -1.22 9.45
C ILE A 71 2.30 -2.16 10.65
N GLU A 72 1.12 -2.69 11.01
CA GLU A 72 0.90 -3.49 12.21
C GLU A 72 -0.45 -4.21 12.07
N LYS A 73 -0.57 -5.49 12.44
CA LYS A 73 -1.84 -6.26 12.39
C LYS A 73 -2.60 -5.99 11.09
N ASP A 74 -3.84 -5.52 11.12
CA ASP A 74 -4.64 -5.24 9.92
C ASP A 74 -4.46 -3.80 9.39
N LYS A 75 -3.46 -3.05 9.88
CA LYS A 75 -3.17 -1.68 9.45
C LYS A 75 -2.19 -1.62 8.29
N TRP A 76 -2.50 -0.77 7.32
CA TRP A 76 -1.68 -0.58 6.12
C TRP A 76 -1.56 0.91 5.77
N LEU A 77 -0.40 1.32 5.25
CA LEU A 77 -0.12 2.69 4.82
C LEU A 77 -0.13 2.77 3.30
N LEU A 78 -0.89 3.71 2.73
CA LEU A 78 -0.81 4.01 1.31
C LEU A 78 0.55 4.66 1.01
N PHE A 79 1.36 4.08 0.11
CA PHE A 79 2.67 4.66 -0.23
C PHE A 79 2.84 5.01 -1.71
N ASP A 80 1.97 4.48 -2.59
CA ASP A 80 2.03 4.75 -4.02
C ASP A 80 0.69 4.51 -4.73
N ILE A 81 0.41 5.33 -5.75
CA ILE A 81 -0.58 5.05 -6.79
C ILE A 81 0.02 5.44 -8.12
N SER A 82 0.19 4.46 -9.00
CA SER A 82 0.84 4.63 -10.29
C SER A 82 0.06 4.00 -11.43
N LYS A 83 0.20 4.55 -12.63
CA LYS A 83 -0.27 3.94 -13.87
C LYS A 83 0.87 3.16 -14.52
N ILE A 84 0.57 1.94 -14.98
CA ILE A 84 1.53 1.13 -15.73
C ILE A 84 1.59 1.65 -17.17
N ASN A 85 2.77 2.12 -17.57
CA ASN A 85 2.99 2.70 -18.90
C ASN A 85 3.63 1.70 -19.86
N ASN A 86 4.48 0.80 -19.36
CA ASN A 86 5.16 -0.18 -20.19
C ASN A 86 5.39 -1.51 -19.45
N ASP A 87 5.47 -2.60 -20.21
CA ASP A 87 5.80 -3.94 -19.75
C ASP A 87 7.19 -4.30 -20.27
N LEU A 88 8.15 -4.41 -19.36
CA LEU A 88 9.56 -4.69 -19.69
C LEU A 88 9.80 -6.16 -20.05
N ASN A 89 8.77 -7.00 -19.95
CA ASN A 89 8.86 -8.45 -20.14
C ASN A 89 9.88 -9.14 -19.21
N ILE A 90 10.10 -8.56 -18.02
CA ILE A 90 10.99 -9.10 -16.99
C ILE A 90 10.18 -10.00 -16.05
N PHE A 91 10.74 -11.17 -15.77
CA PHE A 91 10.24 -12.17 -14.85
C PHE A 91 11.22 -12.33 -13.69
N ASN A 92 10.72 -12.58 -12.47
CA ASN A 92 11.54 -12.56 -11.24
C ASN A 92 12.34 -11.26 -11.09
N GLY A 93 11.65 -10.13 -11.28
CA GLY A 93 12.27 -8.80 -11.26
C GLY A 93 11.23 -7.70 -11.38
N VAL A 94 11.70 -6.45 -11.32
CA VAL A 94 10.88 -5.26 -11.60
C VAL A 94 10.42 -5.29 -13.06
N GLY A 95 9.12 -5.46 -13.26
CA GLY A 95 8.57 -5.82 -14.57
C GLY A 95 8.08 -4.67 -15.42
N TYR A 96 8.04 -3.44 -14.89
CA TYR A 96 7.19 -2.39 -15.43
C TYR A 96 7.86 -1.02 -15.36
N GLU A 97 7.58 -0.21 -16.36
CA GLU A 97 7.69 1.25 -16.24
C GLU A 97 6.31 1.78 -15.83
N TYR A 98 6.34 2.74 -14.92
CA TYR A 98 5.14 3.29 -14.31
C TYR A 98 5.30 4.78 -14.08
N GLU A 99 4.17 5.47 -13.94
CA GLU A 99 4.12 6.89 -13.64
C GLU A 99 3.18 7.12 -12.47
N GLN A 100 3.71 7.77 -11.43
CA GLN A 100 2.93 8.13 -10.25
C GLN A 100 1.83 9.14 -10.61
N ILE A 101 0.62 8.90 -10.12
CA ILE A 101 -0.51 9.78 -10.36
C ILE A 101 -0.44 10.93 -9.35
N LYS A 102 0.05 12.10 -9.79
CA LYS A 102 0.31 13.28 -8.95
C LYS A 102 -0.87 13.73 -8.08
N GLU A 103 -2.11 13.52 -8.54
CA GLU A 103 -3.33 13.85 -7.78
C GLU A 103 -3.36 13.19 -6.39
N PHE A 104 -2.78 11.99 -6.26
CA PHE A 104 -2.79 11.21 -5.03
C PHE A 104 -1.53 11.38 -4.18
N GLU A 105 -0.53 12.14 -4.63
CA GLU A 105 0.75 12.29 -3.95
C GLU A 105 0.58 12.80 -2.51
N LYS A 106 -0.38 13.70 -2.30
CA LYS A 106 -0.76 14.23 -0.97
C LYS A 106 -1.20 13.17 0.04
N TYR A 107 -1.53 11.95 -0.39
CA TYR A 107 -1.95 10.85 0.47
C TYR A 107 -0.83 9.85 0.78
N PHE A 108 0.26 9.87 0.00
CA PHE A 108 1.35 8.91 0.14
C PHE A 108 2.06 9.12 1.48
N GLY A 109 2.17 8.04 2.24
CA GLY A 109 2.71 8.09 3.60
C GLY A 109 1.77 8.66 4.65
N ARG A 110 0.52 9.00 4.31
CA ARG A 110 -0.40 9.69 5.23
C ARG A 110 -1.68 8.93 5.49
N VAL A 111 -2.18 8.19 4.49
CA VAL A 111 -3.44 7.45 4.66
C VAL A 111 -3.17 6.07 5.25
N VAL A 112 -3.68 5.87 6.46
CA VAL A 112 -3.68 4.57 7.14
C VAL A 112 -5.06 3.94 7.00
N ILE A 113 -5.09 2.70 6.53
CA ILE A 113 -6.31 1.90 6.43
C ILE A 113 -6.27 0.70 7.37
N GLU A 114 -7.45 0.24 7.76
CA GLU A 114 -7.69 -1.11 8.28
C GLU A 114 -8.18 -1.99 7.13
N TYR A 115 -7.51 -3.11 6.91
CA TYR A 115 -7.94 -4.17 6.00
C TYR A 115 -7.48 -5.52 6.52
N LYS A 116 -8.45 -6.36 6.87
CA LYS A 116 -8.21 -7.74 7.30
C LYS A 116 -8.05 -8.65 6.10
N ASN A 117 -6.80 -8.91 5.73
CA ASN A 117 -6.52 -9.81 4.62
C ASN A 117 -6.90 -11.26 4.98
N LYS A 118 -7.62 -11.93 4.08
CA LYS A 118 -8.09 -13.32 4.26
C LYS A 118 -7.40 -14.31 3.32
N ASP A 119 -6.62 -13.82 2.35
CA ASP A 119 -6.05 -14.66 1.28
C ASP A 119 -4.53 -14.56 1.25
N GLN A 120 -3.86 -15.61 0.79
CA GLN A 120 -2.40 -15.60 0.61
C GLN A 120 -1.94 -14.66 -0.51
N ASN A 121 -2.80 -14.43 -1.52
CA ASN A 121 -2.47 -13.54 -2.62
C ASN A 121 -2.51 -12.07 -2.17
N MET A 122 -1.37 -11.40 -2.26
CA MET A 122 -1.22 -10.00 -1.87
C MET A 122 -1.44 -8.99 -3.01
N ASN A 123 -1.58 -9.44 -4.26
CA ASN A 123 -1.91 -8.58 -5.40
C ASN A 123 -3.35 -8.84 -5.86
N ARG A 124 -4.24 -7.88 -5.56
CA ARG A 124 -5.69 -8.05 -5.60
C ARG A 124 -6.34 -7.08 -6.57
N TRP A 125 -7.44 -7.49 -7.18
CA TRP A 125 -8.28 -6.57 -7.94
C TRP A 125 -8.98 -5.60 -7.01
N ALA A 126 -8.93 -4.30 -7.30
CA ALA A 126 -9.50 -3.29 -6.42
C ALA A 126 -10.99 -3.50 -6.19
N ASN A 127 -11.76 -3.83 -7.23
CA ASN A 127 -13.20 -4.11 -7.11
C ASN A 127 -13.55 -5.24 -6.11
N THR A 128 -12.59 -6.11 -5.75
CA THR A 128 -12.81 -7.21 -4.79
C THR A 128 -12.53 -6.85 -3.34
N VAL A 129 -11.66 -5.88 -3.07
CA VAL A 129 -11.17 -5.59 -1.70
C VAL A 129 -11.37 -4.15 -1.26
N ILE A 130 -11.54 -3.20 -2.20
CA ILE A 130 -11.52 -1.77 -1.88
C ILE A 130 -12.65 -1.33 -0.94
N ARG A 131 -13.76 -2.09 -0.92
CA ARG A 131 -14.91 -1.85 -0.02
C ARG A 131 -14.65 -2.28 1.42
N ASP A 132 -13.61 -3.09 1.65
CA ASP A 132 -13.21 -3.55 2.97
C ASP A 132 -12.05 -2.72 3.55
N CYS A 133 -11.45 -1.83 2.73
CA CYS A 133 -10.37 -0.94 3.14
C CYS A 133 -10.94 0.32 3.83
N LYS A 134 -10.98 0.30 5.15
CA LYS A 134 -11.51 1.42 5.97
C LYS A 134 -10.40 2.40 6.29
N VAL A 135 -10.62 3.70 6.08
CA VAL A 135 -9.67 4.74 6.49
C VAL A 135 -9.73 4.88 8.02
N LEU A 136 -8.60 4.61 8.68
CA LEU A 136 -8.45 4.81 10.13
C LEU A 136 -8.02 6.24 10.44
N GLN A 137 -7.05 6.74 9.67
CA GLN A 137 -6.44 8.04 9.89
C GLN A 137 -5.86 8.58 8.58
N ILE A 138 -5.90 9.90 8.45
CA ILE A 138 -5.07 10.64 7.50
C ILE A 138 -4.14 11.48 8.36
N LEU A 139 -2.84 11.20 8.30
CA LEU A 139 -1.83 11.88 9.09
C LEU A 139 -1.64 13.32 8.59
N ASP A 140 -1.27 14.24 9.46
CA ASP A 140 -0.95 15.62 9.07
C ASP A 140 0.37 15.68 8.30
N ASP A 141 1.31 14.78 8.63
CA ASP A 141 2.63 14.65 7.99
C ASP A 141 2.91 13.18 7.61
N ILE A 142 4.04 12.93 6.94
CA ILE A 142 4.49 11.61 6.53
C ILE A 142 4.70 10.70 7.75
N PHE A 143 4.24 9.47 7.64
CA PHE A 143 4.41 8.43 8.65
C PHE A 143 5.88 8.22 9.06
N ASP A 144 6.15 8.23 10.37
CA ASP A 144 7.50 8.06 10.94
C ASP A 144 7.59 7.02 12.09
N ASP A 145 6.78 5.95 12.11
CA ASP A 145 6.68 4.94 13.21
C ASP A 145 6.49 5.48 14.64
N ASP A 146 6.39 6.79 14.85
CA ASP A 146 5.81 7.34 16.07
C ASP A 146 4.31 7.00 16.05
N ILE A 147 4.02 5.74 16.39
CA ILE A 147 2.70 5.21 16.67
C ILE A 147 2.25 5.95 17.91
N PHE A 148 1.72 7.16 17.72
CA PHE A 148 0.96 7.83 18.75
C PHE A 148 -0.11 6.83 19.19
N PRO A 149 -0.11 6.37 20.47
CA PRO A 149 -0.93 5.25 20.91
C PRO A 149 -2.44 5.56 20.91
N GLY A 150 -2.86 6.67 20.30
CA GLY A 150 -4.19 7.21 20.35
C GLY A 150 -4.53 7.76 21.73
N TYR A 151 -5.69 8.40 21.83
CA TYR A 151 -6.21 8.93 23.09
C TYR A 151 -6.65 7.84 24.07
N GLU A 152 -6.67 6.57 23.67
CA GLU A 152 -7.05 5.44 24.54
C GLU A 152 -6.12 5.27 25.76
N LYS A 153 -4.93 5.88 25.75
CA LYS A 153 -3.97 5.86 26.87
C LYS A 153 -3.78 7.21 27.57
N VAL A 154 -4.58 8.23 27.27
CA VAL A 154 -4.49 9.55 27.91
C VAL A 154 -5.46 9.61 29.08
N ASN A 155 -5.04 9.13 30.26
CA ASN A 155 -5.76 9.39 31.51
C ASN A 155 -5.31 10.75 32.06
N LYS A 156 -5.99 11.83 31.65
CA LYS A 156 -5.83 13.14 32.32
C LYS A 156 -6.74 13.17 33.54
N SER A 157 -6.24 12.74 34.69
CA SER A 157 -6.79 13.20 35.97
C SER A 157 -6.38 14.66 36.15
N TRP A 158 -7.29 15.58 35.83
CA TRP A 158 -7.15 16.99 36.19
C TRP A 158 -7.15 17.13 37.73
N LYS A 159 -6.23 17.93 38.26
CA LYS A 159 -6.30 18.51 39.60
C LYS A 159 -6.58 20.00 39.47
#